data_AF-A0A7Y7IZ08-F1
#
_entry.id   AF-A0A7Y7IZ08-F1
#
_cell.length_a   1.000
_cell.length_b   1.000
_cell.length_c   1.000
_cell.angle_alpha   90.00
_cell.angle_beta   90.00
_cell.angle_gamma   90.00
#
_symmetry.space_group_name_H-M   'P 1'
#
loop_
_entity.id
_entity.type
_entity.pdbx_description
1 polymer ?
#
loop_
_entity_poly.entity_id
_entity_poly.type
_entity_poly.pdbx_seq_one_letter_code
_entity_poly.pdbx_strand_id
1 'polypeptide(L)' 'MGYNAMKHKVLITLAALEASLRAEGFSLPQGNAVDAARASYAAA' A
#
# COMPACT_ATOMS: atom_id res chain seq x y z
N MET A 1 -1.66 6.25 -17.97
CA MET A 1 -1.40 5.69 -16.61
C MET A 1 -1.90 4.23 -16.46
N GLY A 2 -1.81 3.37 -17.49
CA GLY A 2 -2.36 2.00 -17.43
C GLY A 2 -1.37 0.92 -17.00
N TYR A 3 -0.08 1.04 -17.35
CA TYR A 3 0.92 0.01 -17.08
C TYR A 3 1.53 0.09 -15.66
N ASN A 4 1.52 1.27 -15.05
CA ASN A 4 2.11 1.52 -13.72
C ASN A 4 1.12 1.35 -12.56
N ALA A 5 -0.19 1.27 -12.83
CA ALA A 5 -1.23 1.05 -11.81
C ALA A 5 -1.67 -0.42 -11.72
N MET A 6 -0.81 -1.37 -12.10
CA MET A 6 -1.09 -2.80 -11.90
C MET A 6 -1.22 -3.10 -10.40
N LYS A 7 -2.22 -3.90 -10.00
CA LYS A 7 -2.56 -4.19 -8.60
C LYS A 7 -1.31 -4.48 -7.74
N HIS A 8 -0.42 -5.37 -8.21
CA HIS A 8 0.81 -5.73 -7.48
C HIS A 8 1.78 -4.55 -7.29
N LYS A 9 1.90 -3.64 -8.27
CA LYS A 9 2.76 -2.45 -8.15
C LYS A 9 2.24 -1.52 -7.05
N VAL A 10 0.92 -1.31 -7.01
CA VAL A 10 0.28 -0.47 -5.98
C VAL A 10 0.53 -1.06 -4.59
N LEU A 11 0.35 -2.38 -4.41
CA LEU A 11 0.59 -3.03 -3.12
C LEU A 11 2.05 -2.90 -2.66
N ILE A 12 3.02 -3.09 -3.57
CA ILE A 12 4.45 -2.93 -3.27
C ILE A 12 4.75 -1.49 -2.87
N THR A 13 4.23 -0.50 -3.61
CA THR A 13 4.44 0.91 -3.31
C THR A 13 3.85 1.30 -1.96
N LEU A 14 2.66 0.81 -1.60
CA LEU A 14 2.05 1.08 -0.30
C LEU A 14 2.87 0.47 0.85
N ALA A 15 3.33 -0.78 0.69
CA ALA A 15 4.18 -1.43 1.69
C ALA A 15 5.52 -0.69 1.88
N ALA A 16 6.15 -0.26 0.78
CA ALA A 16 7.39 0.50 0.83
C ALA A 16 7.21 1.87 1.50
N LEU A 17 6.14 2.59 1.15
CA LEU A 17 5.83 3.89 1.75
C LEU A 17 5.54 3.78 3.25
N GLU A 18 4.76 2.78 3.67
CA GLU A 18 4.48 2.55 5.10
C GLU A 18 5.78 2.27 5.87
N ALA A 19 6.68 1.46 5.32
CA ALA A 19 7.99 1.20 5.92
C ALA A 19 8.84 2.47 6.04
N SER A 20 8.89 3.29 5.00
CA SER A 20 9.60 4.58 5.03
C SER A 20 9.02 5.53 6.08
N LEU A 21 7.69 5.67 6.15
CA LEU A 21 7.05 6.55 7.14
C LEU A 21 7.27 6.06 8.58
N ARG A 22 7.22 4.75 8.82
CA ARG A 22 7.54 4.20 10.14
C ARG A 22 9.01 4.42 10.53
N ALA A 23 9.93 4.36 9.57
CA ALA A 23 11.34 4.68 9.79
C ALA A 23 11.55 6.15 10.17
N GLU A 24 10.73 7.06 9.62
CA GLU A 24 10.71 8.50 9.98
C GLU A 24 9.99 8.77 11.32
N GLY A 25 9.52 7.74 12.04
CA GLY A 25 8.89 7.89 13.35
C GLY A 25 7.37 8.11 13.32
N PHE A 26 6.71 7.97 12.16
CA PHE A 26 5.25 8.00 12.10
C PHE A 26 4.66 6.72 12.70
N SER A 27 3.71 6.88 13.63
CA SER A 27 2.96 5.77 14.21
C SER A 27 1.89 5.29 13.22
N LEU A 28 2.21 4.26 12.45
CA LEU A 28 1.30 3.62 11.50
C LEU A 28 1.02 2.16 11.90
N PRO A 29 -0.25 1.70 11.86
CA PRO A 29 -0.57 0.29 12.05
C PRO A 29 0.00 -0.53 10.90
N GLN A 30 0.66 -1.65 11.21
CA GLN A 30 1.30 -2.49 10.21
C GLN A 30 0.29 -3.04 9.20
N GLY A 31 0.56 -2.87 7.91
CA GLY A 31 -0.18 -3.52 6.83
C GLY A 31 -1.54 -2.89 6.49
N ASN A 32 -1.98 -1.88 7.25
CA ASN A 32 -3.31 -1.28 7.09
C ASN A 32 -3.52 -0.71 5.67
N ALA A 33 -2.49 -0.08 5.09
CA ALA A 33 -2.57 0.46 3.73
C ALA A 33 -2.73 -0.64 2.67
N VAL A 34 -2.00 -1.74 2.82
CA VAL A 34 -2.04 -2.88 1.90
C VAL A 34 -3.38 -3.59 2.00
N ASP A 35 -3.91 -3.80 3.21
CA ASP A 35 -5.19 -4.47 3.41
C ASP A 35 -6.36 -3.65 2.86
N ALA A 36 -6.36 -2.33 3.07
CA ALA A 36 -7.36 -1.44 2.48
C ALA A 36 -7.34 -1.49 0.94
N ALA A 37 -6.14 -1.51 0.34
CA ALA A 37 -6.00 -1.64 -1.12
C ALA A 37 -6.43 -3.01 -1.63
N ARG A 38 -6.16 -4.10 -0.90
CA ARG A 38 -6.65 -5.44 -1.26
C ARG A 38 -8.18 -5.52 -1.20
N ALA A 39 -8.80 -4.90 -0.19
CA ALA A 39 -10.25 -4.85 -0.05
C ALA A 39 -10.90 -4.09 -1.22
N SER A 40 -10.34 -2.96 -1.64
CA SER A 40 -10.87 -2.20 -2.80
C SER A 40 -10.77 -2.97 -4.11
N TYR A 41 -9.71 -3.77 -4.29
CA TYR A 41 -9.56 -4.64 -5.46
C TYR A 41 -10.42 -5.91 -5.45
N ALA A 42 -10.93 -6.32 -4.29
CA ALA A 42 -11.86 -7.43 -4.16
C ALA A 42 -13.31 -6.99 -4.39
N ALA A 43 -13.61 -5.70 -4.18
CA ALA A 43 -14.92 -5.10 -4.41
C ALA A 43 -15.18 -4.68 -5.87
N ALA A 44 -14.22 -4.89 -6.77
CA ALA A 44 -14.24 -4.48 -8.19
C ALA A 44 -14.02 -5.69 -9.10
#